data_AF-A0A7K4EXI5-F1
#
_entry.id   AF-A0A7K4EXI5-F1
#
_cell.length_a   1.000
_cell.length_b   1.000
_cell.length_c   1.000
_cell.angle_alpha   90.00
_cell.angle_beta   90.00
_cell.angle_gamma   90.00
#
_symmetry.space_group_name_H-M   'P 1'
#
loop_
_entity.id
_entity.type
_entity.pdbx_description
1 polymer ?
#
loop_
_entity_poly.entity_id
_entity_poly.type
_entity_poly.pdbx_seq_one_letter_code
_entity_poly.pdbx_strand_id
1 'polypeptide(L)'
;MDEMNFSYGVIIAVGILAAISIGFISMDPNQIIEPRAVSQEKASVCTMDWVPVCGIDGVTYGNACMLKAAGVEQVHRGECSVDDPIVKPRVELTPEPEPMAEPEPMAEPEPMAEP
;
A
#
# COMPACT_ATOMS: atom_id res chain seq x y z
N MET A 1 -29.01 -20.06 -69.60
CA MET A 1 -29.10 -19.20 -68.40
C MET A 1 -28.24 -19.74 -67.25
N ASP A 2 -27.41 -20.76 -67.51
CA ASP A 2 -26.60 -21.47 -66.51
C ASP A 2 -25.21 -20.86 -66.30
N GLU A 3 -24.67 -20.17 -67.29
CA GLU A 3 -23.35 -19.52 -67.21
C GLU A 3 -23.33 -18.34 -66.24
N MET A 4 -24.45 -17.62 -66.09
CA MET A 4 -24.58 -16.51 -65.15
C MET A 4 -24.60 -17.02 -63.70
N ASN A 5 -25.31 -18.11 -63.42
CA ASN A 5 -25.39 -18.69 -62.07
C ASN A 5 -24.07 -19.35 -61.63
N PHE A 6 -23.32 -19.97 -62.55
CA PHE A 6 -21.99 -20.51 -62.26
C PHE A 6 -20.98 -19.39 -61.95
N SER A 7 -20.99 -18.31 -62.74
CA SER A 7 -20.13 -17.15 -62.52
C SER A 7 -20.44 -16.45 -61.19
N TYR A 8 -21.71 -16.21 -60.87
CA TYR A 8 -22.11 -15.65 -59.57
C TYR A 8 -21.75 -16.58 -58.40
N GLY A 9 -21.89 -17.89 -58.56
CA GLY A 9 -21.49 -18.88 -57.55
C GLY A 9 -20.00 -18.83 -57.24
N VAL A 10 -19.15 -18.73 -58.26
CA VAL A 10 -17.69 -18.60 -58.11
C VAL A 10 -17.32 -17.28 -57.43
N ILE A 11 -17.94 -16.16 -57.84
CA ILE A 11 -17.69 -14.84 -57.25
C ILE A 11 -18.08 -14.80 -55.78
N ILE A 12 -19.25 -15.36 -55.42
CA ILE A 12 -19.71 -15.45 -54.02
C ILE A 12 -18.76 -16.33 -53.20
N ALA A 13 -18.33 -17.48 -53.72
CA ALA A 13 -17.40 -18.36 -53.02
C ALA A 13 -16.04 -17.69 -52.76
N VAL A 14 -15.47 -17.01 -53.77
CA VAL A 14 -14.21 -16.26 -53.62
C VAL A 14 -14.37 -15.09 -52.63
N GLY A 15 -15.51 -14.39 -52.68
CA GLY A 15 -15.81 -13.31 -51.75
C GLY A 15 -15.93 -13.78 -50.29
N ILE A 16 -16.61 -14.90 -50.06
CA ILE A 16 -16.74 -15.53 -48.72
C ILE A 16 -15.37 -15.98 -48.22
N LEU A 17 -14.58 -16.67 -49.06
CA LEU A 17 -13.25 -17.14 -48.67
C LEU A 17 -12.31 -15.96 -48.33
N ALA A 18 -12.33 -14.88 -49.12
CA ALA A 18 -11.57 -13.67 -48.83
C ALA A 18 -12.01 -13.01 -47.51
N ALA A 19 -13.31 -12.89 -47.26
CA ALA A 19 -13.84 -12.30 -46.03
C ALA A 19 -13.47 -13.13 -44.79
N ILE A 20 -13.53 -14.46 -44.87
CA ILE A 20 -13.11 -15.36 -43.80
C ILE A 20 -11.60 -15.18 -43.52
N SER A 21 -10.76 -15.19 -44.55
CA SER A 21 -9.32 -14.99 -44.40
C SER A 21 -8.97 -13.63 -43.75
N ILE A 22 -9.66 -12.56 -44.14
CA ILE A 22 -9.46 -11.21 -43.57
C ILE A 22 -9.94 -11.15 -42.10
N GLY A 23 -11.06 -11.82 -41.80
CA GLY A 23 -11.60 -11.91 -40.45
C GLY A 23 -10.65 -12.61 -39.46
N PHE A 24 -9.95 -13.66 -39.89
CA PHE A 24 -8.96 -14.35 -39.07
C PHE A 24 -7.69 -13.53 -38.82
N ILE A 25 -7.25 -12.71 -39.77
CA ILE A 25 -6.07 -11.83 -39.59
C ILE A 25 -6.37 -10.66 -38.64
N SER A 26 -7.64 -10.23 -38.57
CA SER A 26 -8.10 -9.16 -37.67
C SER A 26 -8.27 -9.62 -36.21
N MET A 27 -8.07 -10.90 -35.91
CA MET A 27 -7.94 -11.36 -34.52
C MET A 27 -6.55 -10.97 -34.02
N ASP A 28 -6.43 -9.81 -33.37
CA ASP A 28 -5.21 -9.40 -32.67
C ASP A 28 -4.82 -10.47 -31.63
N PRO A 29 -3.70 -11.20 -31.81
CA PRO A 29 -3.23 -12.19 -30.83
C PRO A 29 -2.74 -11.53 -29.54
N ASN A 30 -2.62 -10.20 -29.54
CA ASN A 30 -2.10 -9.39 -28.44
C ASN A 30 -3.12 -9.11 -27.33
N GLN A 31 -4.42 -9.37 -27.55
CA GLN A 31 -5.46 -9.28 -26.49
C GLN A 31 -5.34 -10.38 -25.42
N ILE A 32 -4.36 -11.28 -25.53
CA ILE A 32 -4.05 -12.31 -24.50
C ILE A 32 -2.94 -11.82 -23.55
N ILE A 33 -2.23 -10.73 -23.90
CA ILE A 33 -1.07 -10.21 -23.15
C ILE A 33 -1.37 -8.83 -22.57
N GLU A 34 -2.63 -8.50 -22.31
CA GLU A 34 -2.90 -7.53 -21.25
C GLU A 34 -2.94 -8.33 -19.95
N PRO A 35 -1.90 -8.25 -19.09
CA PRO A 35 -2.05 -8.76 -17.75
C PRO A 35 -3.19 -7.96 -17.15
N ARG A 36 -4.34 -8.61 -16.99
CA ARG A 36 -5.44 -8.15 -16.16
C ARG A 36 -4.78 -7.55 -14.93
N ALA A 37 -4.96 -6.25 -14.71
CA ALA A 37 -4.46 -5.58 -13.52
C ALA A 37 -5.20 -6.16 -12.32
N VAL A 38 -4.77 -7.34 -11.89
CA VAL A 38 -5.03 -7.86 -10.56
C VAL A 38 -4.36 -6.82 -9.68
N SER A 39 -5.17 -6.05 -8.97
CA SER A 39 -4.70 -5.28 -7.83
C SER A 39 -3.80 -6.23 -7.05
N GLN A 40 -2.50 -5.94 -7.07
CA GLN A 40 -1.48 -6.80 -6.51
C GLN A 40 -1.81 -6.93 -5.02
N GLU A 41 -2.60 -7.94 -4.64
CA GLU A 41 -2.55 -8.51 -3.31
C GLU A 41 -1.15 -9.11 -3.26
N LYS A 42 -0.21 -8.26 -2.88
CA LYS A 42 1.17 -8.62 -2.68
C LYS A 42 1.12 -9.58 -1.51
N ALA A 43 1.04 -10.87 -1.81
CA ALA A 43 1.24 -11.91 -0.83
C ALA A 43 2.61 -11.65 -0.20
N SER A 44 2.61 -10.97 0.93
CA SER A 44 3.81 -10.50 1.60
C SER A 44 4.28 -11.61 2.51
N VAL A 45 5.32 -12.32 2.07
CA VAL A 45 6.02 -13.27 2.94
C VAL A 45 6.96 -12.47 3.82
N CYS A 46 6.68 -12.43 5.12
CA CYS A 46 7.53 -11.80 6.12
C CYS A 46 8.15 -12.84 7.04
N THR A 47 9.38 -12.59 7.51
CA THR A 47 9.94 -13.37 8.60
C THR A 47 9.18 -13.07 9.88
N MET A 48 9.24 -14.00 10.83
CA MET A 48 8.66 -13.85 12.16
C MET A 48 9.63 -13.21 13.16
N ASP A 49 10.65 -12.51 12.66
CA ASP A 49 11.62 -11.81 13.50
C ASP A 49 10.94 -10.62 14.19
N TRP A 50 11.16 -10.51 15.50
CA TRP A 50 10.62 -9.41 16.31
C TRP A 50 11.61 -8.24 16.32
N VAL A 51 11.35 -7.27 15.46
CA VAL A 51 12.08 -5.99 15.34
C VAL A 51 11.03 -4.89 15.20
N PRO A 52 10.36 -4.51 16.31
CA PRO A 52 9.12 -3.75 16.25
C PRO A 52 9.30 -2.36 15.62
N VAL A 53 8.25 -1.91 14.95
CA VAL A 53 8.17 -0.58 14.33
C VAL A 53 6.80 0.04 14.58
N CYS A 54 6.75 1.36 14.76
CA CYS A 54 5.50 2.09 14.93
C CYS A 54 4.99 2.63 13.59
N GLY A 55 3.74 2.33 13.25
CA GLY A 55 3.04 2.83 12.08
C GLY A 55 2.38 4.19 12.31
N ILE A 56 2.07 4.90 11.23
CA ILE A 56 1.33 6.19 11.26
C ILE A 56 -0.10 6.04 11.79
N ASP A 57 -0.61 4.82 11.82
CA ASP A 57 -1.88 4.42 12.42
C ASP A 57 -1.80 4.15 13.93
N GLY A 58 -0.62 4.29 14.53
CA GLY A 58 -0.38 4.01 15.96
C GLY A 58 -0.36 2.53 16.30
N VAL A 59 -0.22 1.66 15.31
CA VAL A 59 -0.11 0.21 15.52
C VAL A 59 1.36 -0.20 15.52
N THR A 60 1.73 -1.00 16.52
CA THR A 60 3.03 -1.67 16.55
C THR A 60 3.01 -2.86 15.59
N TYR A 61 3.91 -2.87 14.62
CA TYR A 61 4.14 -4.00 13.73
C TYR A 61 5.37 -4.79 14.18
N GLY A 62 5.29 -6.12 14.13
CA GLY A 62 6.38 -6.99 14.59
C GLY A 62 7.69 -6.79 13.83
N ASN A 63 7.64 -6.33 12.58
CA ASN A 63 8.78 -5.83 11.83
C ASN A 63 8.39 -4.92 10.66
N ALA A 64 9.39 -4.30 10.03
CA ALA A 64 9.20 -3.42 8.87
C ALA A 64 8.62 -4.13 7.64
N CYS A 65 8.74 -5.46 7.52
CA CYS A 65 8.09 -6.19 6.44
C CYS A 65 6.58 -6.22 6.66
N MET A 66 6.13 -6.55 7.87
CA MET A 66 4.71 -6.58 8.23
C MET A 66 4.05 -5.19 8.10
N LEU A 67 4.77 -4.12 8.47
CA LEU A 67 4.29 -2.74 8.27
C LEU A 67 4.09 -2.42 6.77
N LYS A 68 5.06 -2.77 5.93
CA LYS A 68 4.96 -2.57 4.47
C LYS A 68 3.90 -3.46 3.82
N ALA A 69 3.71 -4.67 4.33
CA ALA A 69 2.65 -5.57 3.92
C ALA A 69 1.26 -4.98 4.18
N ALA A 70 1.10 -4.30 5.31
CA ALA A 70 -0.11 -3.56 5.66
C ALA A 70 -0.26 -2.24 4.89
N GLY A 71 0.75 -1.81 4.13
CA GLY A 71 0.74 -0.55 3.38
C GLY A 71 0.79 0.70 4.27
N VAL A 72 1.29 0.56 5.50
CA VAL A 72 1.38 1.65 6.48
C VAL A 72 2.75 2.30 6.43
N GLU A 73 2.82 3.62 6.63
CA GLU A 73 4.09 4.36 6.72
C GLU A 73 4.68 4.24 8.12
N GLN A 74 6.01 4.09 8.20
CA GLN A 74 6.72 4.02 9.47
C GLN A 74 6.92 5.42 10.07
N VAL A 75 6.56 5.57 11.35
CA VAL A 75 6.87 6.77 12.15
C VAL A 75 8.26 6.65 12.74
N HIS A 76 8.50 5.61 13.55
CA HIS A 76 9.79 5.37 14.17
C HIS A 76 10.05 3.86 14.34
N ARG A 77 11.27 3.53 14.80
CA ARG A 77 11.64 2.17 15.20
C ARG A 77 11.25 1.94 16.66
N GLY A 78 11.01 0.69 17.02
CA GLY A 78 10.44 0.34 18.32
C GLY A 78 8.92 0.26 18.27
N GLU A 79 8.33 -0.13 19.39
CA GLU A 79 6.89 -0.23 19.57
C GLU A 79 6.27 1.17 19.71
N CYS A 80 5.00 1.32 19.32
CA CYS A 80 4.29 2.56 19.58
C CYS A 80 4.06 2.75 21.10
N SER A 81 4.13 4.00 21.54
CA SER A 81 3.83 4.50 22.88
C SER A 81 2.71 5.55 22.82
N VAL A 82 2.07 5.81 23.97
CA VAL A 82 0.97 6.81 24.05
C VAL A 82 1.42 8.24 23.74
N ASP A 83 2.73 8.51 23.86
CA ASP A 83 3.34 9.83 23.66
C ASP A 83 3.90 10.03 22.23
N ASP A 84 3.65 9.09 21.31
CA ASP A 84 4.25 9.16 19.98
C ASP A 84 3.69 10.32 19.15
N PRO A 85 4.55 11.14 18.53
CA PRO A 85 4.17 12.44 17.94
C PRO A 85 3.24 12.34 16.73
N ILE A 86 2.95 11.13 16.24
CA ILE A 86 2.06 10.88 15.09
C ILE A 86 0.81 10.07 15.48
N VAL A 87 0.76 9.51 16.68
CA VAL A 87 -0.48 8.98 17.26
C VAL A 87 -1.29 10.19 17.69
N LYS A 88 -2.03 10.80 16.77
CA LYS A 88 -3.12 11.70 17.14
C LYS A 88 -4.31 10.81 17.48
N PRO A 89 -4.56 10.44 18.75
CA PRO A 89 -5.92 10.13 19.09
C PRO A 89 -6.70 11.42 18.77
N ARG A 90 -7.82 11.30 18.05
CA ARG A 90 -8.83 12.37 18.03
C ARG A 90 -9.43 12.44 19.44
N VAL A 91 -8.64 12.90 20.40
CA VAL A 91 -9.10 13.37 21.70
C VAL A 91 -8.95 14.87 21.58
N GLU A 92 -10.11 15.53 21.47
CA GLU A 92 -10.22 16.97 21.60
C GLU A 92 -9.38 17.42 22.81
N LEU A 93 -8.66 18.52 22.62
CA LEU A 93 -7.81 19.14 23.63
C LEU A 93 -8.51 19.18 24.99
N THR A 94 -8.14 18.28 25.91
CA THR A 94 -8.13 18.68 27.31
C THR A 94 -7.04 19.74 27.38
N PRO A 95 -7.33 20.98 27.82
CA PRO A 95 -6.29 21.98 27.98
C PRO A 95 -5.20 21.39 28.86
N GLU A 96 -3.95 21.55 28.43
CA GLU A 96 -2.76 21.20 29.21
C GLU A 96 -2.98 21.62 30.67
N PRO A 97 -2.86 20.72 31.66
CA PRO A 97 -2.65 21.19 33.02
C PRO A 97 -1.35 22.00 32.99
N GLU A 98 -1.41 23.23 33.50
CA GLU A 98 -0.30 24.17 33.56
C GLU A 98 1.00 23.47 33.99
N PRO A 99 2.17 23.87 33.46
CA PRO A 99 3.43 23.22 33.79
C PRO A 99 3.63 23.24 35.30
N MET A 100 3.67 22.05 35.89
CA MET A 100 3.97 21.88 37.30
C MET A 100 5.35 22.49 37.54
N ALA A 101 5.41 23.54 38.35
CA ALA A 101 6.63 24.22 38.70
C ALA A 101 7.70 23.19 39.11
N GLU A 102 8.91 23.32 38.55
CA GLU A 102 10.08 22.57 38.99
C GLU A 102 10.22 22.76 40.51
N PRO A 103 10.47 21.70 41.30
CA PRO A 103 10.75 21.88 42.72
C PRO A 103 12.02 22.71 42.86
N GLU A 104 11.95 23.80 43.65
CA GLU A 104 13.12 24.62 43.95
C GLU A 104 14.28 23.73 44.44
N PRO A 105 15.53 24.01 44.01
CA PRO A 105 16.67 23.23 44.46
C PRO A 105 16.75 23.32 45.98
N MET A 106 16.76 22.15 46.63
CA MET A 106 16.94 22.05 48.07
C MET A 106 18.27 22.71 48.43
N ALA A 107 18.22 23.80 49.19
CA ALA A 107 19.41 24.47 49.68
C ALA A 107 20.32 23.48 50.42
N GLU A 108 21.58 23.39 50.01
CA GLU A 108 22.61 22.64 50.72
C GLU A 108 22.74 23.20 52.15
N PRO A 109 22.90 22.36 53.19
CA PRO A 109 23.09 22.86 54.54
C PRO A 109 24.43 23.59 54.63
N GLU A 110 24.40 24.85 55.08
CA GLU A 110 25.63 25.61 55.33
C GLU A 110 26.53 24.86 56.32
N PRO A 111 27.86 24.83 56.11
CA PRO A 111 28.75 24.16 57.03
C PRO A 111 28.72 24.88 58.39
N MET A 112 28.38 24.12 59.43
CA MET A 112 28.46 24.58 60.81
C MET A 112 29.91 24.97 61.13
N ALA A 113 30.17 26.27 61.20
CA ALA A 113 31.41 26.80 61.73
C ALA A 113 31.22 27.04 63.23
N GLU A 114 31.83 26.20 64.07
CA GLU A 114 32.13 26.50 65.48
C GLU A 114 33.36 25.68 65.94
N PRO A 115 34.16 26.14 66.92
CA PRO A 115 34.38 27.49 67.45
C PRO A 115 35.79 28.07 67.14
#